data_AF-A0AA39T4H9-F1
#
_entry.id   AF-A0AA39T4H9-F1
#
_cell.length_a   1.000
_cell.length_b   1.000
_cell.length_c   1.000
_cell.angle_alpha   90.00
_cell.angle_beta   90.00
_cell.angle_gamma   90.00
#
_symmetry.space_group_name_H-M   'P 1'
#
loop_
_entity.id
_entity.type
_entity.pdbx_description
1 polymer ?
#
loop_
_entity_poly.entity_id
_entity_poly.type
_entity_poly.pdbx_seq_one_letter_code
_entity_poly.pdbx_strand_id
1 'polypeptide(L)' 'IRPYLPALSHLPHTWMLLYSLNQHGISLNTLYFCSEQTKPIGALIVVEDNGNTLFGAFVADGICQSRGQSYYGSGK' A
#
# COMPACT_ATOMS: atom_id res chain seq x y z
N ILE A 1 -10.72 -9.23 4.86
CA ILE A 1 -9.58 -9.21 3.91
C ILE A 1 -8.48 -10.23 4.20
N ARG A 2 -8.16 -10.56 5.47
CA ARG A 2 -7.05 -11.47 5.84
C ARG A 2 -6.92 -12.77 5.02
N PRO A 3 -7.99 -13.55 4.73
CA PRO A 3 -7.86 -14.77 3.94
C PRO A 3 -7.44 -14.57 2.47
N TYR A 4 -7.52 -13.34 1.94
CA TYR A 4 -7.14 -13.01 0.56
C TYR A 4 -5.71 -12.47 0.44
N LEU A 5 -4.99 -12.39 1.54
CA LEU A 5 -3.61 -11.90 1.57
C LEU A 5 -2.64 -13.09 1.61
N PRO A 6 -1.41 -12.95 1.11
CA PRO A 6 -0.43 -14.04 1.15
C PRO A 6 -0.10 -14.43 2.59
N ALA A 7 0.16 -15.71 2.83
CA ALA A 7 0.33 -16.28 4.17
C ALA A 7 1.34 -15.52 5.06
N LEU A 8 2.40 -14.95 4.48
CA LEU A 8 3.40 -14.16 5.22
C LEU A 8 2.84 -12.88 5.84
N SER A 9 1.81 -12.29 5.23
CA SER A 9 1.12 -11.09 5.75
C SER A 9 0.10 -11.40 6.85
N HIS A 10 -0.13 -12.68 7.16
CA HIS A 10 -1.00 -13.09 8.27
C HIS A 10 -0.27 -13.08 9.62
N LEU A 11 1.06 -13.14 9.61
CA LEU A 11 1.89 -13.18 10.82
C LEU A 11 1.82 -11.89 11.68
N PRO A 12 1.94 -10.67 11.10
CA PRO A 12 1.82 -9.47 11.91
C PRO A 12 0.37 -9.28 12.38
N HIS A 13 0.18 -9.17 13.69
CA HIS A 13 -1.14 -9.03 14.30
C HIS A 13 -1.73 -7.62 14.14
N THR A 14 -0.86 -6.62 13.97
CA THR A 14 -1.21 -5.20 13.91
C THR A 14 -0.94 -4.62 12.52
N TRP A 15 -1.89 -3.81 12.06
CA TRP A 15 -1.80 -3.07 10.82
C TRP A 15 -1.41 -1.63 11.16
N MET A 16 -0.41 -1.10 10.46
CA MET A 16 0.01 0.29 10.62
C MET A 16 -0.52 1.10 9.44
N LEU A 17 -1.19 2.21 9.75
CA LEU A 17 -1.61 3.17 8.72
C LEU A 17 -0.38 3.98 8.29
N LEU A 18 0.11 3.74 7.07
CA LEU A 18 1.24 4.49 6.51
C LEU A 18 0.80 5.86 5.99
N TYR A 19 -0.35 5.92 5.32
CA TYR A 19 -0.85 7.11 4.65
C TYR A 19 -2.37 7.10 4.56
N SER A 20 -2.98 8.27 4.58
CA SER A 20 -4.41 8.48 4.34
C SER A 20 -4.64 9.89 3.79
N LEU A 21 -5.59 10.03 2.86
CA LEU A 21 -5.93 11.33 2.28
C LEU A 21 -6.41 12.34 3.34
N ASN A 22 -7.09 11.84 4.38
CA ASN A 22 -7.64 12.66 5.45
C ASN A 22 -6.56 13.21 6.42
N GLN A 23 -5.49 12.46 6.68
CA GLN A 23 -4.41 12.89 7.59
C GLN A 23 -3.25 13.59 6.86
N HIS A 24 -2.98 13.22 5.61
CA HIS A 24 -1.75 13.60 4.90
C HIS A 24 -2.00 14.42 3.61
N GLY A 25 -3.27 14.64 3.25
CA GLY A 25 -3.65 15.34 2.02
C GLY A 25 -3.50 14.47 0.76
N ILE A 26 -3.80 15.02 -0.41
CA ILE A 26 -3.99 14.27 -1.68
C ILE A 26 -2.73 14.13 -2.55
N SER A 27 -1.56 14.54 -2.05
CA SER A 27 -0.34 14.60 -2.85
C SER A 27 0.33 13.23 -2.96
N LEU A 28 0.64 12.81 -4.21
CA LEU A 28 1.44 11.62 -4.47
C LEU A 28 2.84 11.72 -3.85
N ASN A 29 3.43 12.92 -3.82
CA ASN A 29 4.74 13.12 -3.21
C ASN A 29 4.70 12.76 -1.72
N THR A 30 3.64 13.16 -1.02
CA THR A 30 3.43 12.83 0.39
C THR A 30 3.17 11.33 0.57
N LEU A 31 2.38 10.70 -0.30
CA LEU A 31 2.16 9.25 -0.29
C LEU A 31 3.48 8.48 -0.38
N TYR A 32 4.35 8.85 -1.31
CA TYR A 32 5.65 8.21 -1.48
C TYR A 32 6.59 8.46 -0.30
N PHE A 33 6.61 9.68 0.24
CA PHE A 33 7.40 10.02 1.42
C PHE A 33 6.96 9.23 2.65
N CYS A 34 5.65 9.16 2.93
CA CYS A 34 5.10 8.38 4.05
C CYS A 34 5.29 6.86 3.87
N SER A 35 5.39 6.39 2.63
CA SER A 35 5.58 4.97 2.31
C SER A 35 7.05 4.56 2.21
N GLU A 36 7.98 5.52 2.33
CA GLU A 36 9.42 5.27 2.23
C GLU A 36 9.88 4.46 3.45
N GLN A 37 10.12 3.16 3.22
CA GLN A 37 10.55 2.23 4.26
C GLN A 37 11.92 1.65 3.93
N THR A 38 12.76 1.48 4.96
CA THR A 38 14.12 0.94 4.83
C THR A 38 14.13 -0.53 4.38
N LYS A 39 13.00 -1.23 4.54
CA LYS A 39 12.78 -2.59 4.05
C LYS A 39 11.44 -2.63 3.30
N PRO A 40 11.34 -3.39 2.19
CA PRO A 40 10.06 -3.59 1.53
C PRO A 40 9.12 -4.35 2.46
N ILE A 41 8.08 -3.66 2.94
CA ILE A 41 6.98 -4.24 3.69
C ILE A 41 5.75 -4.19 2.80
N GLY A 42 5.03 -5.31 2.70
CA GLY A 42 3.80 -5.38 1.92
C GLY A 42 2.81 -4.31 2.38
N ALA A 43 2.20 -3.62 1.42
CA ALA A 43 1.26 -2.53 1.67
C ALA A 43 -0.12 -2.89 1.13
N LEU A 44 -1.17 -2.47 1.83
CA LEU A 44 -2.54 -2.55 1.33
C LEU A 44 -3.00 -1.16 0.94
N ILE A 45 -3.42 -1.01 -0.31
CA ILE A 45 -4.07 0.19 -0.82
C ILE A 45 -5.56 -0.04 -0.74
N VAL A 46 -6.28 0.90 -0.13
CA VAL A 46 -7.74 0.92 -0.05
C VAL A 46 -8.21 2.26 -0.59
N VAL A 47 -9.15 2.21 -1.53
CA VAL A 47 -9.75 3.36 -2.19
C VAL A 47 -11.26 3.26 -2.03
N GLU A 48 -11.86 4.35 -1.58
CA GLU A 48 -13.30 4.58 -1.58
C GLU A 48 -13.58 5.65 -2.62
N ASP A 49 -14.41 5.35 -3.62
CA ASP A 49 -14.86 6.34 -4.60
C ASP A 49 -16.07 7.13 -4.10
N ASN A 50 -16.45 8.17 -4.85
CA ASN A 50 -17.61 9.00 -4.52
C ASN A 50 -18.96 8.26 -4.69
N GLY A 51 -18.95 7.05 -5.25
CA GLY A 51 -20.10 6.16 -5.35
C GLY A 51 -20.22 5.18 -4.18
N ASN A 52 -19.43 5.37 -3.11
CA ASN A 52 -19.30 4.44 -1.98
C ASN A 52 -18.81 3.05 -2.39
N THR A 53 -18.09 2.94 -3.51
CA THR A 53 -17.45 1.69 -3.93
C THR A 53 -16.09 1.58 -3.26
N LEU A 54 -15.90 0.49 -2.51
CA LEU A 54 -14.62 0.18 -1.87
C LEU A 54 -13.84 -0.84 -2.70
N PHE A 55 -12.63 -0.47 -3.13
CA PHE A 55 -11.71 -1.36 -3.84
C PHE A 55 -10.26 -1.10 -3.44
N GLY A 56 -9.34 -1.95 -3.89
CA GLY A 56 -7.96 -1.86 -3.44
C GLY A 56 -7.08 -2.95 -4.00
N ALA A 57 -5.81 -2.89 -3.63
CA ALA A 57 -4.80 -3.86 -4.04
C ALA A 57 -3.80 -4.11 -2.90
N PHE A 58 -3.34 -5.34 -2.80
CA PHE A 58 -2.19 -5.69 -1.98
C PHE A 58 -0.92 -5.61 -2.81
N VAL A 59 0.07 -4.85 -2.34
CA VAL A 59 1.36 -4.63 -2.99
C VAL A 59 2.43 -5.30 -2.14
N ALA A 60 2.85 -6.52 -2.53
CA ALA A 60 3.78 -7.33 -1.75
C ALA A 60 5.14 -6.67 -1.52
N ASP A 61 5.62 -5.92 -2.53
CA ASP A 61 6.94 -5.27 -2.51
C ASP A 61 6.92 -3.88 -1.85
N GLY A 62 5.76 -3.44 -1.33
CA GLY A 62 5.56 -2.10 -0.76
C GLY A 62 5.38 -1.01 -1.81
N ILE A 63 5.13 0.23 -1.37
CA ILE A 63 4.91 1.38 -2.26
C ILE A 63 6.21 2.17 -2.38
N CYS A 64 6.81 2.14 -3.57
CA CYS A 64 8.05 2.85 -3.86
C CYS A 64 7.93 3.69 -5.14
N GLN A 65 8.61 4.83 -5.18
CA GLN A 65 8.82 5.55 -6.44
C GLN A 65 9.75 4.75 -7.33
N SER A 66 9.30 4.42 -8.53
CA SER A 66 10.15 3.75 -9.47
C SER A 66 11.16 4.75 -10.07
N ARG A 67 12.44 4.60 -9.71
CA ARG A 67 13.55 5.45 -10.18
C ARG A 67 14.00 5.07 -11.59
N GLY A 68 13.08 5.04 -12.55
CA GLY A 68 13.37 4.80 -13.97
C GLY A 68 13.02 3.42 -14.53
N GLN A 69 12.37 2.54 -13.76
CA GLN A 69 11.76 1.29 -14.27
C GLN A 69 10.24 1.47 -14.40
N SER A 70 9.61 1.02 -15.48
CA SER A 70 8.17 1.27 -15.67
C SER A 70 7.27 0.49 -14.71
N TYR A 71 7.72 -0.67 -14.21
CA TYR A 71 6.92 -1.57 -13.38
C TYR A 71 7.79 -2.30 -12.33
N TYR A 72 7.18 -2.60 -11.18
CA TYR A 72 7.71 -3.49 -10.15
C TYR A 72 6.55 -4.28 -9.54
N GLY A 73 6.86 -5.32 -8.77
CA GLY A 73 5.85 -6.25 -8.24
C GLY A 73 6.09 -7.66 -8.74
N SER A 74 6.03 -8.64 -7.84
CA SER A 74 6.33 -10.04 -8.19
C SER A 74 5.11 -10.92 -8.49
N GLY A 75 3.88 -10.41 -8.36
CA GLY A 75 2.63 -11.13 -8.67
C GLY A 75 2.40 -12.43 -7.88
N LYS A 76 3.17 -12.61 -6.80
CA LYS A 76 3.18 -13.81 -5.95
C LYS A 76 2.31 -13.65 -4.72
#